data_AF-A0A5P6NDS7-F1
#
_entry.id   AF-A0A5P6NDS7-F1
#
_cell.length_a   1.000
_cell.length_b   1.000
_cell.length_c   1.000
_cell.angle_alpha   90.00
_cell.angle_beta   90.00
_cell.angle_gamma   90.00
#
_symmetry.space_group_name_H-M   'P 1'
#
loop_
_entity.id
_entity.type
_entity.pdbx_description
1 polymer ?
#
loop_
_entity_poly.entity_id
_entity_poly.type
_entity_poly.pdbx_seq_one_letter_code
_entity_poly.pdbx_strand_id
1 'polypeptide(L)'
;MIDTQTAWDAVQRRDRAFDGRFVTGVMTTGIYCRPSCAARHPARSNVRFFADGAAARAAGLRPCKRCLPDDVARDEAAVLAAIDEIRSAEETPSLAALALLTGYSPAHFQRVFKRAIGLSPAAYARALRETRARDALSDSESVTGAIYEAGYGSASRFYENTKGRLGMTASAWANGGAGVTIRWAVVETTLGKMLVAATDKGVCRLSFEENESALRVRFPRADLVEGGAAFEKLLGEVVANVEAPGSGAHIPLDVKGTAFQEACWKALRAIPPGETRTYAEIAAAAGNPKAVRAAGSANARNNVAVLIPCHRVVRKGGDLGGYAYGQDIKRELLRREEK
;
A
#
# COMPACT_ATOMS: atom_id res chain seq x y z
N MET A 1 18.28 0.64 7.14
CA MET A 1 17.93 1.12 8.51
C MET A 1 17.44 2.55 8.38
N ILE A 2 16.34 2.91 9.07
CA ILE A 2 15.83 4.28 9.07
C ILE A 2 16.84 5.22 9.75
N ASP A 3 17.03 6.42 9.21
CA ASP A 3 17.83 7.45 9.85
C ASP A 3 17.27 7.77 11.26
N THR A 4 18.18 7.99 12.22
CA THR A 4 17.81 8.16 13.63
C THR A 4 17.10 9.48 13.89
N GLN A 5 17.37 10.53 13.10
CA GLN A 5 16.66 11.80 13.22
C GLN A 5 15.24 11.67 12.67
N THR A 6 15.10 11.05 11.49
CA THR A 6 13.81 10.75 10.86
C THR A 6 12.93 9.86 11.75
N ALA A 7 13.51 8.82 12.36
CA ALA A 7 12.82 7.95 13.31
C ALA A 7 12.35 8.73 14.56
N TRP A 8 13.19 9.65 15.05
CA TRP A 8 12.83 10.49 16.19
C TRP A 8 11.69 11.46 15.89
N ASP A 9 11.71 12.09 14.72
CA ASP A 9 10.66 13.01 14.29
C ASP A 9 9.32 12.27 14.10
N ALA A 10 9.37 11.03 13.60
CA ALA A 10 8.18 10.17 13.50
C ALA A 10 7.58 9.84 14.88
N VAL A 11 8.42 9.56 15.89
CA VAL A 11 7.96 9.35 17.28
C VAL A 11 7.35 10.62 17.87
N GLN A 12 8.02 11.76 17.69
CA GLN A 12 7.54 13.07 18.16
C GLN A 12 6.14 13.39 17.61
N ARG A 13 5.91 13.09 16.32
CA ARG A 13 4.61 13.30 15.65
C ARG A 13 3.61 12.16 15.86
N ARG A 14 4.00 11.08 16.52
CA ARG A 14 3.21 9.83 16.66
C ARG A 14 2.71 9.32 15.31
N ASP A 15 3.60 9.34 14.33
CA ASP A 15 3.25 9.08 12.94
C ASP A 15 2.98 7.58 12.70
N ARG A 16 1.72 7.26 12.42
CA ARG A 16 1.26 5.89 12.14
C ARG A 16 1.81 5.34 10.83
N ALA A 17 2.28 6.18 9.89
CA ALA A 17 2.88 5.69 8.65
C ALA A 17 4.20 4.94 8.88
N PHE A 18 4.82 5.12 10.06
CA PHE A 18 6.05 4.44 10.46
C PHE A 18 5.80 3.22 11.35
N ASP A 19 4.56 2.95 11.75
CA ASP A 19 4.23 1.72 12.47
C ASP A 19 4.59 0.50 11.61
N GLY A 20 5.35 -0.44 12.19
CA GLY A 20 5.86 -1.62 11.49
C GLY A 20 7.14 -1.40 10.69
N ARG A 21 7.64 -0.16 10.55
CA ARG A 21 8.93 0.14 9.88
C ARG A 21 10.13 0.09 10.84
N PHE A 22 9.90 0.42 12.10
CA PHE A 22 10.86 0.31 13.20
C PHE A 22 10.12 0.29 14.54
N VAL A 23 10.82 -0.06 15.62
CA VAL A 23 10.32 0.11 16.98
C VAL A 23 11.26 1.02 17.79
N THR A 24 10.65 1.76 18.71
CA THR A 24 11.32 2.71 19.61
C THR A 24 11.58 2.01 20.93
N GLY A 25 12.82 1.67 21.23
CA GLY A 25 13.25 1.12 22.52
C GLY A 25 13.61 2.22 23.51
N VAL A 26 12.98 2.20 24.68
CA VAL A 26 13.25 3.11 25.79
C VAL A 26 14.16 2.40 26.79
N MET A 27 15.44 2.73 26.75
CA MET A 27 16.51 2.00 27.46
C MET A 27 16.35 2.06 28.98
N THR A 28 15.81 3.16 29.51
CA THR A 28 15.59 3.33 30.96
C THR A 28 14.44 2.51 31.52
N THR A 29 13.44 2.17 30.70
CA THR A 29 12.27 1.38 31.16
C THR A 29 12.30 -0.06 30.68
N GLY A 30 13.21 -0.39 29.76
CA GLY A 30 13.28 -1.72 29.15
C GLY A 30 12.09 -2.02 28.22
N ILE A 31 11.40 -1.00 27.71
CA ILE A 31 10.17 -1.16 26.91
C ILE A 31 10.41 -0.70 25.48
N TYR A 32 9.97 -1.47 24.49
CA TYR A 32 9.87 -0.98 23.12
C TYR A 32 8.43 -0.72 22.68
N CYS A 33 8.24 0.33 21.88
CA CYS A 33 6.95 0.85 21.43
C CYS A 33 6.94 1.03 19.90
N ARG A 34 5.76 1.10 19.32
CA ARG A 34 5.58 1.58 17.94
C ARG A 34 5.76 3.12 17.87
N PRO A 35 6.12 3.69 16.71
CA PRO A 35 6.29 5.14 16.55
C PRO A 35 5.03 5.94 16.91
N SER A 36 3.84 5.41 16.63
CA SER A 36 2.56 6.06 16.98
C SER A 36 2.09 5.85 18.42
N CYS A 37 2.92 5.32 19.31
CA CYS A 37 2.53 5.01 20.68
C CYS A 37 2.08 6.27 21.43
N ALA A 38 0.92 6.20 22.08
CA ALA A 38 0.38 7.29 22.87
C ALA A 38 1.04 7.46 24.26
N ALA A 39 2.07 6.66 24.57
CA ALA A 39 2.84 6.81 25.79
C ALA A 39 3.53 8.20 25.83
N ARG A 40 3.86 8.65 27.05
CA ARG A 40 4.63 9.89 27.23
C ARG A 40 5.96 9.75 26.51
N HIS A 41 6.38 10.80 25.79
CA HIS A 41 7.65 10.74 25.08
C HIS A 41 8.80 10.61 26.08
N PRO A 42 9.67 9.60 25.91
CA PRO A 42 10.92 9.50 26.68
C PRO A 42 11.88 10.63 26.28
N ALA A 43 12.90 10.88 27.11
CA ALA A 43 13.99 11.76 26.69
C ALA A 43 14.76 11.15 25.51
N ARG A 44 15.17 11.96 24.53
CA ARG A 44 15.88 11.52 23.32
C ARG A 44 17.14 10.69 23.63
N SER A 45 17.85 11.04 24.70
CA SER A 45 19.05 10.35 25.17
C SER A 45 18.79 8.91 25.62
N ASN A 46 17.54 8.59 26.01
CA ASN A 46 17.13 7.28 26.51
C ASN A 46 16.53 6.38 25.43
N VAL A 47 16.60 6.80 24.16
CA VAL A 47 15.92 6.12 23.05
C VAL A 47 16.92 5.51 22.08
N ARG A 48 16.67 4.26 21.71
CA ARG A 48 17.29 3.59 20.56
C ARG A 48 16.22 3.07 19.62
N PHE A 49 16.53 3.02 18.33
CA PHE A 49 15.64 2.49 17.31
C PHE A 49 16.10 1.11 16.87
N PHE A 50 15.16 0.21 16.68
CA PHE A 50 15.41 -1.16 16.25
C PHE A 50 14.57 -1.45 15.00
N ALA A 51 15.09 -2.30 14.12
CA ALA A 51 14.40 -2.65 12.88
C ALA A 51 13.01 -3.26 13.14
N ASP A 52 12.90 -4.09 14.16
CA ASP A 52 11.66 -4.75 14.55
C ASP A 52 11.67 -5.13 16.06
N GLY A 53 10.58 -5.76 16.50
CA GLY A 53 10.45 -6.25 17.87
C GLY A 53 11.43 -7.37 18.23
N ALA A 54 11.91 -8.16 17.26
CA ALA A 54 12.88 -9.23 17.52
C ALA A 54 14.25 -8.64 17.87
N ALA A 55 14.71 -7.65 17.10
CA ALA A 55 15.94 -6.90 17.38
C ALA A 55 15.86 -6.16 18.74
N ALA A 56 14.70 -5.59 19.07
CA ALA A 56 14.49 -4.96 20.38
C ALA A 56 14.55 -5.97 21.55
N ARG A 57 13.99 -7.18 21.38
CA ARG A 57 14.07 -8.25 22.39
C ARG A 57 15.48 -8.80 22.56
N ALA A 58 16.24 -8.94 21.46
CA ALA A 58 17.65 -9.33 21.52
C ALA A 58 18.48 -8.33 22.33
N ALA A 59 18.05 -7.06 22.37
CA ALA A 59 18.63 -6.01 23.21
C ALA A 59 18.05 -5.94 24.64
N GLY A 60 17.28 -6.95 25.07
CA GLY A 60 16.72 -7.06 26.43
C GLY A 60 15.44 -6.27 26.68
N LEU A 61 14.77 -5.77 25.65
CA LEU A 61 13.54 -4.97 25.79
C LEU A 61 12.28 -5.84 25.69
N ARG A 62 11.23 -5.49 26.45
CA ARG A 62 9.91 -6.11 26.36
C ARG A 62 8.91 -5.26 25.57
N PRO A 63 7.90 -5.85 24.90
CA PRO A 63 6.89 -5.08 24.19
C PRO A 63 6.06 -4.20 25.13
N CYS A 64 5.69 -3.03 24.62
CA CYS A 64 4.77 -2.14 25.30
C CYS A 64 3.37 -2.75 25.35
N LYS A 65 2.86 -2.94 26.58
CA LYS A 65 1.50 -3.46 26.84
C LYS A 65 0.39 -2.50 26.39
N ARG A 66 0.71 -1.23 26.10
CA ARG A 66 -0.27 -0.22 25.68
C ARG A 66 -0.43 -0.14 24.17
N CYS A 67 0.67 -0.07 23.44
CA CYS A 67 0.61 0.07 21.97
C CYS A 67 0.73 -1.26 21.22
N LEU A 68 1.04 -2.35 21.93
CA LEU A 68 1.13 -3.71 21.41
C LEU A 68 1.87 -3.73 20.07
N PRO A 69 3.16 -3.34 20.06
CA PRO A 69 3.90 -3.06 18.83
C PRO A 69 3.99 -4.27 17.89
N ASP A 70 3.86 -5.47 18.43
CA ASP A 70 3.90 -6.72 17.66
C ASP A 70 2.55 -7.05 16.97
N ASP A 71 1.46 -6.39 17.38
CA ASP A 71 0.12 -6.69 16.85
C ASP A 71 -0.15 -6.05 15.48
N VAL A 72 0.62 -5.05 15.02
CA VAL A 72 0.36 -4.36 13.75
C VAL A 72 0.65 -5.27 12.54
N ALA A 73 1.78 -5.96 12.55
CA ALA A 73 2.13 -6.93 11.51
C ALA A 73 1.16 -8.13 11.54
N ARG A 74 0.74 -8.54 12.74
CA ARG A 74 -0.24 -9.61 12.96
C ARG A 74 -1.63 -9.23 12.45
N ASP A 75 -2.08 -8.00 12.71
CA ASP A 75 -3.35 -7.45 12.23
C ASP A 75 -3.39 -7.42 10.69
N GLU A 76 -2.30 -6.99 10.05
CA GLU A 76 -2.22 -6.95 8.59
C GLU A 76 -2.22 -8.36 7.98
N ALA A 77 -1.43 -9.28 8.52
CA ALA A 77 -1.43 -10.68 8.10
C ALA A 77 -2.81 -11.34 8.27
N ALA A 78 -3.48 -11.06 9.40
CA ALA A 78 -4.82 -11.56 9.68
C ALA A 78 -5.87 -11.07 8.68
N VAL A 79 -5.82 -9.79 8.33
CA VAL A 79 -6.75 -9.21 7.34
C VAL A 79 -6.54 -9.82 5.97
N LEU A 80 -5.28 -10.00 5.55
CA LEU A 80 -4.96 -10.61 4.26
C LEU A 80 -5.42 -12.07 4.19
N ALA A 81 -5.11 -12.87 5.22
CA ALA A 81 -5.54 -14.27 5.29
C ALA A 81 -7.07 -14.42 5.20
N ALA A 82 -7.82 -13.55 5.89
CA ALA A 82 -9.27 -13.57 5.83
C ALA A 82 -9.85 -13.09 4.49
N ILE A 83 -9.19 -12.16 3.80
CA ILE A 83 -9.61 -11.76 2.44
C ILE A 83 -9.45 -12.94 1.49
N ASP A 84 -8.32 -13.65 1.56
CA ASP A 84 -8.07 -14.80 0.72
C ASP A 84 -9.11 -15.90 0.97
N GLU A 85 -9.37 -16.23 2.23
CA GLU A 85 -10.39 -17.20 2.62
C GLU A 85 -11.79 -16.83 2.10
N ILE A 86 -12.22 -15.57 2.27
CA ILE A 86 -13.52 -15.10 1.75
C ILE A 86 -13.59 -15.18 0.22
N ARG A 87 -12.46 -15.04 -0.48
CA ARG A 87 -12.41 -15.10 -1.94
C ARG A 87 -12.37 -16.54 -2.46
N SER A 88 -11.67 -17.45 -1.80
CA SER A 88 -11.56 -18.84 -2.24
C SER A 88 -12.76 -19.69 -1.84
N ALA A 89 -13.45 -19.35 -0.77
CA ALA A 89 -14.56 -20.15 -0.28
C ALA A 89 -15.79 -20.09 -1.20
N GLU A 90 -16.39 -21.27 -1.44
CA GLU A 90 -17.68 -21.42 -2.13
C GLU A 90 -18.81 -20.86 -1.27
N GLU A 91 -18.78 -21.15 0.03
CA GLU A 91 -19.70 -20.59 1.03
C GLU A 91 -19.03 -19.46 1.83
N THR A 92 -19.83 -18.49 2.29
CA THR A 92 -19.28 -17.37 3.06
C THR A 92 -18.79 -17.84 4.43
N PRO A 93 -17.48 -17.69 4.74
CA PRO A 93 -16.95 -18.08 6.04
C PRO A 93 -17.59 -17.26 7.15
N SER A 94 -17.94 -17.91 8.26
CA SER A 94 -18.47 -17.22 9.42
C SER A 94 -17.40 -16.34 10.07
N LEU A 95 -17.82 -15.31 10.81
CA LEU A 95 -16.87 -14.48 11.57
C LEU A 95 -16.06 -15.32 12.57
N ALA A 96 -16.65 -16.39 13.13
CA ALA A 96 -15.97 -17.30 14.03
C ALA A 96 -14.86 -18.09 13.32
N ALA A 97 -15.10 -18.56 12.10
CA ALA A 97 -14.10 -19.26 11.29
C ALA A 97 -12.92 -18.34 10.93
N LEU A 98 -13.21 -17.11 10.50
CA LEU A 98 -12.18 -16.11 10.18
C LEU A 98 -11.38 -15.67 11.42
N ALA A 99 -12.03 -15.61 12.58
CA ALA A 99 -11.36 -15.32 13.85
C ALA A 99 -10.43 -16.46 14.26
N LEU A 100 -10.87 -17.72 14.10
CA LEU A 100 -10.04 -18.91 14.34
C LEU A 100 -8.81 -18.94 13.43
N LEU A 101 -9.01 -18.70 12.12
CA LEU A 101 -7.94 -18.62 11.12
C LEU A 101 -6.84 -17.61 11.50
N THR A 102 -7.25 -16.50 12.11
CA THR A 102 -6.36 -15.37 12.40
C THR A 102 -5.84 -15.35 13.84
N GLY A 103 -6.29 -16.28 14.68
CA GLY A 103 -5.95 -16.36 16.10
C GLY A 103 -6.49 -15.18 16.93
N TYR A 104 -7.54 -14.51 16.46
CA TYR A 104 -8.21 -13.42 17.16
C TYR A 104 -9.56 -13.86 17.72
N SER A 105 -10.11 -13.10 18.68
CA SER A 105 -11.52 -13.25 19.02
C SER A 105 -12.41 -12.65 17.92
N PRO A 106 -13.64 -13.15 17.71
CA PRO A 106 -14.55 -12.64 16.66
C PRO A 106 -14.75 -11.13 16.70
N ALA A 107 -14.99 -10.58 17.90
CA ALA A 107 -15.18 -9.14 18.09
C ALA A 107 -13.91 -8.32 17.81
N HIS A 108 -12.73 -8.86 18.15
CA HIS A 108 -11.47 -8.19 17.86
C HIS A 108 -11.20 -8.21 16.35
N PHE A 109 -11.30 -9.38 15.72
CA PHE A 109 -11.06 -9.54 14.30
C PHE A 109 -11.99 -8.65 13.46
N GLN A 110 -13.28 -8.58 13.80
CA GLN A 110 -14.23 -7.68 13.12
C GLN A 110 -13.76 -6.21 13.15
N ARG A 111 -13.22 -5.73 14.27
CA ARG A 111 -12.70 -4.36 14.39
C ARG A 111 -11.43 -4.17 13.58
N VAL A 112 -10.51 -5.14 13.63
CA VAL A 112 -9.26 -5.13 12.85
C VAL A 112 -9.56 -5.09 11.36
N PHE A 113 -10.42 -5.99 10.88
CA PHE A 113 -10.84 -6.07 9.48
C PHE A 113 -11.58 -4.81 9.03
N LYS A 114 -12.56 -4.32 9.80
CA LYS A 114 -13.30 -3.09 9.47
C LYS A 114 -12.40 -1.86 9.46
N ARG A 115 -11.39 -1.79 10.33
CA ARG A 115 -10.41 -0.70 10.36
C ARG A 115 -9.52 -0.72 9.12
N ALA A 116 -9.14 -1.90 8.62
CA ALA A 116 -8.29 -2.05 7.44
C ALA A 116 -9.05 -1.91 6.11
N ILE A 117 -10.25 -2.49 6.02
CA ILE A 117 -11.03 -2.65 4.77
C ILE A 117 -12.19 -1.66 4.67
N GLY A 118 -12.60 -1.06 5.79
CA GLY A 118 -13.77 -0.17 5.85
C GLY A 118 -15.12 -0.90 5.93
N LEU A 119 -15.14 -2.21 5.63
CA LEU A 119 -16.31 -3.10 5.67
C LEU A 119 -16.13 -4.18 6.74
N SER A 120 -17.23 -4.74 7.26
CA SER A 120 -17.13 -5.99 8.03
C SER A 120 -16.81 -7.17 7.11
N PRO A 121 -16.25 -8.28 7.63
CA PRO A 121 -16.01 -9.48 6.83
C PRO A 121 -17.27 -9.97 6.09
N ALA A 122 -18.43 -9.97 6.76
CA ALA A 122 -19.70 -10.36 6.16
C ALA A 122 -20.17 -9.41 5.05
N ALA A 123 -20.01 -8.09 5.24
CA ALA A 123 -20.35 -7.11 4.20
C ALA A 123 -19.42 -7.22 2.98
N TYR A 124 -18.13 -7.49 3.22
CA TYR A 124 -17.16 -7.75 2.17
C TYR A 124 -17.50 -9.01 1.36
N ALA A 125 -17.82 -10.12 2.05
CA ALA A 125 -18.24 -11.36 1.40
C ALA A 125 -19.56 -11.21 0.62
N ARG A 126 -20.52 -10.45 1.15
CA ARG A 126 -21.78 -10.13 0.47
C ARG A 126 -21.54 -9.35 -0.83
N ALA A 127 -20.74 -8.29 -0.78
CA ALA A 127 -20.41 -7.51 -1.97
C ALA A 127 -19.71 -8.35 -3.05
N LEU A 128 -18.85 -9.29 -2.65
CA LEU A 128 -18.20 -10.23 -3.57
C LEU A 128 -19.21 -11.17 -4.25
N ARG A 129 -20.15 -11.74 -3.48
CA ARG A 129 -21.20 -12.62 -4.02
C ARG A 129 -22.18 -11.89 -4.93
N GLU A 130 -22.62 -10.70 -4.55
CA GLU A 130 -23.50 -9.87 -5.39
C GLU A 130 -22.83 -9.49 -6.72
N THR A 131 -21.50 -9.43 -6.75
CA THR A 131 -20.73 -9.23 -7.99
C THR A 131 -20.72 -10.53 -8.82
N ARG A 132 -20.33 -11.66 -8.23
CA ARG A 132 -20.35 -12.98 -8.89
C ARG A 132 -21.71 -13.35 -9.49
N ALA A 133 -22.79 -13.07 -8.74
CA ALA A 133 -24.16 -13.35 -9.20
C ALA A 133 -24.56 -12.46 -10.37
N ARG A 134 -24.15 -11.18 -10.37
CA ARG A 134 -24.38 -10.29 -11.51
C ARG A 134 -23.59 -10.72 -12.74
N ASP A 135 -22.34 -11.13 -12.55
CA ASP A 135 -21.47 -11.60 -13.64
C ASP A 135 -22.02 -12.89 -14.27
N ALA A 136 -22.56 -13.81 -13.45
CA ALA A 136 -23.20 -15.04 -13.93
C ALA A 136 -24.54 -14.79 -14.66
N LEU A 137 -25.26 -13.72 -14.31
CA LEU A 137 -26.52 -13.32 -14.96
C LEU A 137 -26.31 -12.49 -16.23
N SER A 138 -25.14 -11.87 -16.41
CA SER A 138 -24.78 -11.15 -17.63
C SER A 138 -24.31 -12.06 -18.78
N ASP A 139 -23.94 -13.31 -18.49
CA ASP A 139 -23.48 -14.29 -19.48
C ASP A 139 -24.64 -15.11 -20.11
N SER A 140 -25.89 -14.96 -19.67
CA SER A 140 -27.04 -15.56 -20.35
C SER A 140 -27.56 -14.62 -21.44
N GLU A 141 -27.36 -14.99 -22.70
CA GLU A 141 -27.72 -14.22 -23.89
C GLU A 141 -29.19 -13.72 -23.89
N SER A 142 -29.30 -12.40 -24.07
CA SER A 142 -30.46 -11.63 -24.52
C SER A 142 -31.51 -11.18 -23.50
N VAL A 143 -31.94 -9.93 -23.73
CA VAL A 143 -33.14 -9.26 -23.23
C VAL A 143 -33.06 -8.67 -21.82
N THR A 144 -32.45 -7.48 -21.70
CA THR A 144 -33.17 -6.23 -21.32
C THR A 144 -32.18 -5.08 -21.11
N GLY A 145 -31.82 -4.39 -22.19
CA GLY A 145 -31.16 -3.08 -22.16
C GLY A 145 -32.05 -1.94 -21.66
N ALA A 146 -32.87 -2.17 -20.62
CA ALA A 146 -33.92 -1.23 -20.21
C ALA A 146 -34.16 -1.12 -18.69
N ILE A 147 -33.25 -1.62 -17.83
CA ILE A 147 -33.28 -1.28 -16.40
C ILE A 147 -31.99 -0.52 -16.05
N TYR A 148 -31.81 0.61 -16.74
CA TYR A 148 -30.74 1.59 -16.48
C TYR A 148 -31.25 2.78 -15.65
N GLU A 149 -32.42 2.70 -15.00
CA GLU A 149 -32.98 3.81 -14.20
C GLU A 149 -33.36 3.37 -12.79
N ALA A 150 -32.37 3.15 -11.92
CA ALA A 150 -32.55 3.19 -10.47
C ALA A 150 -31.21 3.39 -9.74
N GLY A 151 -30.54 4.52 -9.97
CA GLY A 151 -29.66 5.15 -8.96
C GLY A 151 -28.38 4.43 -8.49
N TYR A 152 -27.98 3.31 -9.08
CA TYR A 152 -26.71 2.64 -8.78
C TYR A 152 -25.90 2.47 -10.07
N GLY A 153 -25.00 3.42 -10.33
CA GLY A 153 -24.11 3.40 -11.49
C GLY A 153 -23.21 2.16 -11.53
N SER A 154 -23.58 1.25 -12.43
CA SER A 154 -22.86 0.09 -12.99
C SER A 154 -21.37 -0.07 -12.64
N ALA A 155 -21.09 -1.09 -11.83
CA ALA A 155 -19.76 -1.70 -11.71
C ALA A 155 -19.35 -2.47 -13.00
N SER A 156 -20.26 -2.68 -13.97
CA SER A 156 -19.97 -3.47 -15.18
C SER A 156 -19.00 -2.77 -16.13
N ARG A 157 -19.02 -1.43 -16.23
CA ARG A 157 -17.99 -0.68 -16.98
C ARG A 157 -16.60 -0.72 -16.33
N PHE A 158 -16.47 -1.19 -15.09
CA PHE A 158 -15.17 -1.35 -14.43
C PHE A 158 -14.45 -2.64 -14.87
N TYR A 159 -15.20 -3.68 -15.24
CA TYR A 159 -14.67 -4.99 -15.63
C TYR A 159 -14.54 -5.18 -17.16
N GLU A 160 -15.30 -4.45 -17.98
CA GLU A 160 -15.31 -4.64 -19.44
C GLU A 160 -14.07 -4.12 -20.18
N ASN A 161 -13.22 -3.28 -19.56
CA ASN A 161 -11.97 -2.82 -20.18
C ASN A 161 -10.72 -3.61 -19.73
N THR A 162 -10.89 -4.87 -19.31
CA THR A 162 -9.79 -5.73 -18.83
C THR A 162 -9.01 -6.42 -19.98
N LYS A 163 -8.61 -5.65 -21.00
CA LYS A 163 -7.42 -5.91 -21.82
C LYS A 163 -6.36 -4.88 -21.43
N GLY A 164 -5.67 -5.12 -20.31
CA GLY A 164 -4.67 -4.19 -19.77
C GLY A 164 -4.38 -4.38 -18.29
N ARG A 165 -4.27 -5.63 -17.82
CA ARG A 165 -4.01 -5.93 -16.41
C ARG A 165 -2.66 -5.38 -15.97
N LEU A 166 -2.70 -4.48 -14.98
CA LEU A 166 -1.60 -4.22 -14.06
C LEU A 166 -1.35 -5.49 -13.22
N GLY A 167 -0.09 -5.94 -13.11
CA GLY A 167 0.31 -6.84 -12.02
C GLY A 167 0.59 -8.33 -12.32
N MET A 168 1.45 -8.89 -11.47
CA MET A 168 1.80 -10.28 -11.25
C MET A 168 0.60 -11.13 -10.85
N THR A 169 0.76 -12.45 -10.99
CA THR A 169 -0.17 -13.43 -10.42
C THR A 169 -0.14 -13.35 -8.90
N ALA A 170 -1.30 -13.53 -8.27
CA ALA A 170 -1.47 -13.33 -6.84
C ALA A 170 -0.53 -14.18 -5.96
N SER A 171 -0.10 -15.34 -6.45
CA SER A 171 0.77 -16.32 -5.78
C SER A 171 2.21 -15.84 -5.59
N ALA A 172 2.78 -15.12 -6.55
CA ALA A 172 4.15 -14.63 -6.50
C ALA A 172 4.36 -13.57 -5.41
N TRP A 173 3.45 -12.60 -5.29
CA TRP A 173 3.45 -11.60 -4.21
C TRP A 173 3.18 -12.23 -2.83
N ALA A 174 2.25 -13.19 -2.75
CA ALA A 174 1.87 -13.83 -1.48
C ALA A 174 3.00 -14.69 -0.90
N ASN A 175 3.83 -15.27 -1.78
CA ASN A 175 4.97 -16.08 -1.38
C ASN A 175 6.28 -15.30 -1.27
N GLY A 176 6.25 -13.99 -1.01
CA GLY A 176 7.47 -13.20 -0.83
C GLY A 176 8.39 -13.21 -2.06
N GLY A 177 7.81 -13.40 -3.26
CA GLY A 177 8.55 -13.42 -4.53
C GLY A 177 9.11 -14.78 -4.94
N ALA A 178 8.73 -15.89 -4.28
CA ALA A 178 9.21 -17.22 -4.65
C ALA A 178 9.02 -17.52 -6.16
N GLY A 179 10.12 -17.87 -6.84
CA GLY A 179 10.14 -18.16 -8.27
C GLY A 179 10.09 -16.93 -9.19
N VAL A 180 10.27 -15.72 -8.63
CA VAL A 180 10.33 -14.47 -9.38
C VAL A 180 11.74 -13.89 -9.31
N THR A 181 12.30 -13.58 -10.47
CA THR A 181 13.51 -12.75 -10.57
C THR A 181 13.11 -11.28 -10.59
N ILE A 182 13.62 -10.50 -9.64
CA ILE A 182 13.43 -9.06 -9.56
C ILE A 182 14.77 -8.41 -9.90
N ARG A 183 14.80 -7.69 -11.02
CA ARG A 183 15.93 -6.86 -11.40
C ARG A 183 15.80 -5.50 -10.75
N TRP A 184 16.89 -4.98 -10.19
CA TRP A 184 16.87 -3.72 -9.48
C TRP A 184 18.12 -2.89 -9.72
N ALA A 185 18.02 -1.58 -9.50
CA ALA A 185 19.16 -0.68 -9.42
C ALA A 185 18.85 0.47 -8.47
N VAL A 186 19.90 1.05 -7.88
CA VAL A 186 19.83 2.36 -7.22
C VAL A 186 20.54 3.36 -8.11
N VAL A 187 19.85 4.45 -8.44
CA VAL A 187 20.34 5.51 -9.31
C VAL A 187 20.23 6.86 -8.61
N GLU A 188 21.20 7.74 -8.86
CA GLU A 188 21.13 9.14 -8.44
C GLU A 188 20.17 9.89 -9.35
N THR A 189 19.25 10.65 -8.74
CA THR A 189 18.34 11.56 -9.45
C THR A 189 18.42 12.94 -8.81
N THR A 190 17.88 13.96 -9.48
CA THR A 190 17.79 15.30 -8.90
C THR A 190 16.87 15.38 -7.67
N LEU A 191 16.07 14.33 -7.41
CA LEU A 191 15.19 14.20 -6.24
C LEU A 191 15.83 13.36 -5.10
N GLY A 192 17.05 12.86 -5.29
CA GLY A 192 17.77 11.98 -4.36
C GLY A 192 18.00 10.57 -4.90
N LYS A 193 18.49 9.68 -4.04
CA LYS A 193 18.76 8.29 -4.42
C LYS A 193 17.44 7.55 -4.65
N MET A 194 17.27 7.00 -5.84
CA MET A 194 16.06 6.30 -6.24
C MET A 194 16.36 4.83 -6.49
N LEU A 195 15.60 3.95 -5.85
CA LEU A 195 15.56 2.53 -6.15
C LEU A 195 14.45 2.24 -7.16
N VAL A 196 14.79 1.49 -8.20
CA VAL A 196 13.83 0.93 -9.16
C VAL A 196 13.99 -0.58 -9.13
N ALA A 197 12.88 -1.32 -9.06
CA ALA A 197 12.86 -2.76 -9.20
C ALA A 197 11.73 -3.20 -10.12
N ALA A 198 12.01 -4.19 -10.96
CA ALA A 198 11.08 -4.71 -11.96
C ALA A 198 11.14 -6.24 -12.06
N THR A 199 9.99 -6.83 -12.34
CA THR A 199 9.86 -8.23 -12.77
C THR A 199 9.88 -8.29 -14.30
N ASP A 200 9.66 -9.48 -14.84
CA ASP A 200 9.36 -9.69 -16.27
C ASP A 200 8.09 -8.96 -16.75
N LYS A 201 7.18 -8.60 -15.84
CA LYS A 201 5.90 -7.95 -16.15
C LYS A 201 5.92 -6.43 -16.08
N GLY A 202 6.89 -5.85 -15.37
CA GLY A 202 7.01 -4.40 -15.23
C GLY A 202 7.57 -3.95 -13.88
N VAL A 203 7.52 -2.65 -13.63
CA VAL A 203 8.04 -2.03 -12.41
C VAL A 203 7.19 -2.43 -11.21
N CYS A 204 7.79 -3.07 -10.22
CA CYS A 204 7.14 -3.52 -9.00
C CYS A 204 7.53 -2.67 -7.77
N ARG A 205 8.65 -1.93 -7.86
CA ARG A 205 9.08 -0.96 -6.85
C ARG A 205 9.70 0.28 -7.50
N LEU A 206 9.27 1.45 -7.05
CA LEU A 206 9.97 2.71 -7.24
C LEU A 206 9.87 3.50 -5.93
N SER A 207 11.01 3.77 -5.31
CA SER A 207 11.10 4.43 -4.01
C SER A 207 12.36 5.29 -3.89
N PHE A 208 12.31 6.31 -3.04
CA PHE A 208 13.46 7.13 -2.71
C PHE A 208 14.07 6.70 -1.37
N GLU A 209 15.39 6.83 -1.24
CA GLU A 209 16.16 6.49 -0.03
C GLU A 209 15.99 5.03 0.42
N GLU A 210 15.72 4.14 -0.52
CA GLU A 210 15.71 2.69 -0.32
C GLU A 210 16.86 2.04 -1.09
N ASN A 211 17.22 0.83 -0.67
CA ASN A 211 18.27 0.02 -1.28
C ASN A 211 17.86 -1.45 -1.27
N GLU A 212 18.76 -2.31 -1.72
CA GLU A 212 18.56 -3.76 -1.77
C GLU A 212 18.00 -4.36 -0.48
N SER A 213 18.45 -3.90 0.70
CA SER A 213 17.97 -4.44 1.97
C SER A 213 16.45 -4.24 2.17
N ALA A 214 15.90 -3.13 1.66
CA ALA A 214 14.46 -2.89 1.68
C ALA A 214 13.71 -3.83 0.71
N LEU A 215 14.31 -4.14 -0.45
CA LEU A 215 13.76 -5.14 -1.37
C LEU A 215 13.79 -6.54 -0.77
N ARG A 216 14.88 -6.93 -0.11
CA ARG A 216 15.04 -8.25 0.51
C ARG A 216 14.06 -8.47 1.67
N VAL A 217 13.72 -7.43 2.43
CA VAL A 217 12.64 -7.50 3.43
C VAL A 217 11.28 -7.70 2.77
N ARG A 218 11.04 -7.06 1.63
CA ARG A 218 9.75 -7.09 0.93
C ARG A 218 9.53 -8.37 0.12
N PHE A 219 10.61 -8.88 -0.47
CA PHE A 219 10.62 -10.05 -1.34
C PHE A 219 11.68 -11.06 -0.84
N PRO A 220 11.50 -11.65 0.35
CA PRO A 220 12.50 -12.50 0.98
C PRO A 220 12.79 -13.81 0.24
N ARG A 221 11.94 -14.18 -0.73
CA ARG A 221 12.08 -15.39 -1.55
C ARG A 221 12.24 -15.10 -3.04
N ALA A 222 12.36 -13.83 -3.45
CA ALA A 222 12.71 -13.48 -4.82
C ALA A 222 14.20 -13.65 -5.08
N ASP A 223 14.52 -13.94 -6.34
CA ASP A 223 15.89 -13.85 -6.84
C ASP A 223 16.18 -12.39 -7.20
N LEU A 224 16.98 -11.70 -6.39
CA LEU A 224 17.30 -10.29 -6.57
C LEU A 224 18.58 -10.14 -7.41
N VAL A 225 18.45 -9.53 -8.58
CA VAL A 225 19.57 -9.32 -9.51
C VAL A 225 19.78 -7.83 -9.72
N GLU A 226 20.99 -7.33 -9.45
CA GLU A 226 21.31 -5.93 -9.75
C GLU A 226 21.55 -5.75 -11.26
N GLY A 227 20.84 -4.80 -11.87
CA GLY A 227 21.00 -4.45 -13.28
C GLY A 227 20.53 -5.51 -14.29
N GLY A 228 21.19 -5.52 -15.45
CA GLY A 228 20.95 -6.44 -16.56
C GLY A 228 20.43 -5.76 -17.83
N ALA A 229 20.92 -6.21 -18.99
CA ALA A 229 20.65 -5.58 -20.29
C ALA A 229 19.16 -5.37 -20.61
N ALA A 230 18.29 -6.33 -20.24
CA ALA A 230 16.84 -6.22 -20.45
C ALA A 230 16.17 -5.19 -19.53
N PHE A 231 16.78 -4.88 -18.39
CA PHE A 231 16.28 -3.92 -17.41
C PHE A 231 16.77 -2.49 -17.68
N GLU A 232 17.95 -2.31 -18.26
CA GLU A 232 18.55 -0.99 -18.54
C GLU A 232 17.64 -0.05 -19.34
N LYS A 233 16.95 -0.57 -20.36
CA LYS A 233 16.00 0.23 -21.15
C LYS A 233 14.84 0.74 -20.29
N LEU A 234 14.21 -0.17 -19.52
CA LEU A 234 13.09 0.17 -18.62
C LEU A 234 13.55 1.16 -17.54
N LEU A 235 14.74 0.96 -16.98
CA LEU A 235 15.34 1.86 -16.01
C LEU A 235 15.51 3.28 -16.60
N GLY A 236 16.00 3.39 -17.83
CA GLY A 236 16.13 4.67 -18.53
C GLY A 236 14.79 5.40 -18.72
N GLU A 237 13.74 4.68 -19.15
CA GLU A 237 12.38 5.22 -19.28
C GLU A 237 11.84 5.71 -17.92
N VAL A 238 12.07 4.95 -16.86
CA VAL A 238 11.66 5.30 -15.49
C VAL A 238 12.40 6.54 -15.00
N VAL A 239 13.72 6.62 -15.15
CA VAL A 239 14.52 7.79 -14.76
C VAL A 239 14.07 9.03 -15.51
N ALA A 240 13.89 8.93 -16.84
CA ALA A 240 13.38 10.03 -17.64
C ALA A 240 12.00 10.50 -17.17
N ASN A 241 11.11 9.57 -16.78
CA ASN A 241 9.81 9.94 -16.25
C ASN A 241 9.86 10.56 -14.84
N VAL A 242 10.81 10.17 -13.99
CA VAL A 242 10.98 10.81 -12.68
C VAL A 242 11.57 12.21 -12.80
N GLU A 243 12.49 12.41 -13.74
CA GLU A 243 13.07 13.72 -14.01
C GLU A 243 12.07 14.67 -14.68
N ALA A 244 11.25 14.16 -15.59
CA ALA A 244 10.17 14.86 -16.29
C ALA A 244 8.83 14.14 -16.12
N PRO A 245 8.15 14.30 -14.96
CA PRO A 245 6.89 13.61 -14.67
C PRO A 245 5.76 14.00 -15.64
N GLY A 246 4.92 13.01 -15.96
CA GLY A 246 3.73 13.18 -16.80
C GLY A 246 3.62 12.31 -18.05
N SER A 247 4.71 11.72 -18.53
CA SER A 247 4.76 10.91 -19.77
C SER A 247 4.76 9.37 -19.56
N GLY A 248 4.75 8.90 -18.31
CA GLY A 248 5.06 7.51 -17.94
C GLY A 248 3.93 6.50 -18.11
N ALA A 249 2.85 6.84 -18.82
CA ALA A 249 1.69 5.94 -18.97
C ALA A 249 2.03 4.61 -19.68
N HIS A 250 3.05 4.62 -20.55
CA HIS A 250 3.55 3.48 -21.31
C HIS A 250 4.40 2.52 -20.47
N ILE A 251 4.93 2.96 -19.33
CA ILE A 251 5.81 2.14 -18.49
C ILE A 251 4.97 1.02 -17.86
N PRO A 252 5.31 -0.25 -18.09
CA PRO A 252 4.56 -1.37 -17.54
C PRO A 252 4.74 -1.42 -16.02
N LEU A 253 3.64 -1.63 -15.32
CA LEU A 253 3.61 -1.67 -13.86
C LEU A 253 3.15 -3.04 -13.37
N ASP A 254 3.88 -3.55 -12.41
CA ASP A 254 3.60 -4.79 -11.73
C ASP A 254 3.34 -4.53 -10.25
N VAL A 255 2.17 -4.00 -9.95
CA VAL A 255 1.73 -3.73 -8.58
C VAL A 255 0.54 -4.60 -8.22
N LYS A 256 0.49 -4.98 -6.94
CA LYS A 256 -0.64 -5.74 -6.37
C LYS A 256 -1.11 -5.07 -5.09
N GLY A 257 -2.42 -4.90 -4.96
CA GLY A 257 -3.06 -4.38 -3.78
C GLY A 257 -4.37 -5.11 -3.48
N THR A 258 -5.11 -4.63 -2.49
CA THR A 258 -6.54 -4.96 -2.41
C THR A 258 -7.28 -4.34 -3.58
N ALA A 259 -8.47 -4.85 -3.91
CA ALA A 259 -9.28 -4.28 -4.99
C ALA A 259 -9.51 -2.76 -4.82
N PHE A 260 -9.69 -2.30 -3.58
CA PHE A 260 -9.84 -0.86 -3.30
C PHE A 260 -8.54 -0.08 -3.48
N GLN A 261 -7.38 -0.66 -3.13
CA GLN A 261 -6.08 -0.03 -3.38
C GLN A 261 -5.80 0.09 -4.88
N GLU A 262 -6.05 -0.98 -5.64
CA GLU A 262 -5.88 -0.98 -7.10
C GLU A 262 -6.82 0.03 -7.76
N ALA A 263 -8.09 0.13 -7.30
CA ALA A 263 -9.02 1.16 -7.76
C ALA A 263 -8.52 2.57 -7.44
N CYS A 264 -7.99 2.80 -6.24
CA CYS A 264 -7.36 4.08 -5.88
C CYS A 264 -6.17 4.37 -6.80
N TRP A 265 -5.27 3.42 -7.03
CA TRP A 265 -4.10 3.62 -7.87
C TRP A 265 -4.46 3.85 -9.34
N LYS A 266 -5.50 3.20 -9.85
CA LYS A 266 -6.09 3.50 -11.17
C LYS A 266 -6.61 4.94 -11.21
N ALA A 267 -7.32 5.38 -10.18
CA ALA A 267 -7.78 6.77 -10.08
C ALA A 267 -6.60 7.77 -9.97
N LEU A 268 -5.52 7.43 -9.28
CA LEU A 268 -4.29 8.24 -9.23
C LEU A 268 -3.68 8.40 -10.62
N ARG A 269 -3.52 7.30 -11.37
CA ARG A 269 -2.95 7.34 -12.74
C ARG A 269 -3.81 8.13 -13.72
N ALA A 270 -5.10 8.30 -13.43
CA ALA A 270 -6.03 9.09 -14.24
C ALA A 270 -5.95 10.61 -13.97
N ILE A 271 -5.25 11.04 -12.91
CA ILE A 271 -5.04 12.47 -12.65
C ILE A 271 -4.06 13.01 -13.70
N PRO A 272 -4.42 14.04 -14.50
CA PRO A 272 -3.49 14.62 -15.46
C PRO A 272 -2.26 15.27 -14.78
N PRO A 273 -1.11 15.37 -15.47
CA PRO A 273 0.01 16.16 -14.97
C PRO A 273 -0.40 17.62 -14.77
N GLY A 274 0.06 18.24 -13.68
CA GLY A 274 -0.26 19.63 -13.34
C GLY A 274 -1.61 19.79 -12.63
N GLU A 275 -2.41 18.73 -12.55
CA GLU A 275 -3.64 18.70 -11.79
C GLU A 275 -3.47 17.99 -10.44
N THR A 276 -4.28 18.41 -9.47
CA THR A 276 -4.37 17.75 -8.17
C THR A 276 -5.78 17.25 -7.90
N ARG A 277 -5.89 16.27 -7.00
CA ARG A 277 -7.16 15.78 -6.44
C ARG A 277 -7.06 15.67 -4.93
N THR A 278 -8.19 15.69 -4.27
CA THR A 278 -8.29 15.45 -2.83
C THR A 278 -8.46 13.97 -2.53
N TYR A 279 -8.11 13.56 -1.32
CA TYR A 279 -8.38 12.18 -0.86
C TYR A 279 -9.86 11.78 -0.97
N ALA A 280 -10.79 12.73 -0.87
CA ALA A 280 -12.22 12.47 -1.02
C ALA A 280 -12.60 12.18 -2.47
N GLU A 281 -12.03 12.93 -3.42
CA GLU A 281 -12.23 12.69 -4.85
C GLU A 281 -11.63 11.34 -5.28
N ILE A 282 -10.47 10.96 -4.74
CA ILE A 282 -9.90 9.62 -4.98
C ILE A 282 -10.81 8.53 -4.43
N ALA A 283 -11.34 8.70 -3.21
CA ALA A 283 -12.26 7.72 -2.63
C ALA A 283 -13.55 7.58 -3.47
N ALA A 284 -14.09 8.70 -3.97
CA ALA A 284 -15.26 8.71 -4.85
C ALA A 284 -14.95 8.04 -6.21
N ALA A 285 -13.82 8.37 -6.84
CA ALA A 285 -13.37 7.79 -8.10
C ALA A 285 -13.07 6.28 -7.96
N ALA A 286 -12.62 5.83 -6.78
CA ALA A 286 -12.43 4.43 -6.44
C ALA A 286 -13.75 3.69 -6.08
N GLY A 287 -14.91 4.35 -6.21
CA GLY A 287 -16.24 3.75 -6.02
C GLY A 287 -16.74 3.75 -4.57
N ASN A 288 -16.06 4.41 -3.63
CA ASN A 288 -16.53 4.53 -2.25
C ASN A 288 -16.25 5.92 -1.65
N PRO A 289 -17.16 6.90 -1.88
CA PRO A 289 -16.99 8.28 -1.39
C PRO A 289 -16.78 8.40 0.13
N LYS A 290 -17.26 7.43 0.92
CA LYS A 290 -17.12 7.42 2.39
C LYS A 290 -15.74 6.92 2.85
N ALA A 291 -14.95 6.32 1.96
CA ALA A 291 -13.68 5.67 2.27
C ALA A 291 -12.44 6.59 2.20
N VAL A 292 -12.58 7.88 2.52
CA VAL A 292 -11.51 8.90 2.42
C VAL A 292 -10.22 8.49 3.15
N ARG A 293 -10.34 7.92 4.36
CA ARG A 293 -9.17 7.44 5.12
C ARG A 293 -8.49 6.23 4.50
N ALA A 294 -9.27 5.34 3.89
CA ALA A 294 -8.73 4.18 3.19
C ALA A 294 -8.02 4.62 1.91
N ALA A 295 -8.55 5.62 1.18
CA ALA A 295 -7.90 6.20 0.02
C ALA A 295 -6.55 6.85 0.40
N GLY A 296 -6.49 7.57 1.52
CA GLY A 296 -5.22 8.09 2.06
C GLY A 296 -4.22 6.99 2.39
N SER A 297 -4.69 5.86 2.94
CA SER A 297 -3.84 4.70 3.24
C SER A 297 -3.34 4.01 1.97
N ALA A 298 -4.19 3.88 0.94
CA ALA A 298 -3.80 3.35 -0.37
C ALA A 298 -2.77 4.25 -1.07
N ASN A 299 -2.93 5.58 -0.97
CA ASN A 299 -1.97 6.55 -1.49
C ASN A 299 -0.60 6.42 -0.82
N ALA A 300 -0.57 6.23 0.51
CA ALA A 300 0.66 6.05 1.29
C ALA A 300 1.35 4.70 1.02
N ARG A 301 0.58 3.68 0.60
CA ARG A 301 1.07 2.33 0.27
C ARG A 301 1.43 2.15 -1.20
N ASN A 302 1.51 3.23 -1.97
CA ASN A 302 1.98 3.17 -3.34
C ASN A 302 3.42 2.62 -3.40
N ASN A 303 3.61 1.51 -4.12
CA ASN A 303 4.91 0.87 -4.26
C ASN A 303 5.74 1.40 -5.43
N VAL A 304 5.13 2.14 -6.36
CA VAL A 304 5.81 2.69 -7.55
C VAL A 304 5.57 4.20 -7.59
N ALA A 305 6.32 4.92 -6.76
CA ALA A 305 6.21 6.38 -6.66
C ALA A 305 6.40 7.04 -8.03
N VAL A 306 5.80 8.22 -8.23
CA VAL A 306 5.81 8.98 -9.50
C VAL A 306 5.03 8.31 -10.65
N LEU A 307 5.29 7.04 -10.95
CA LEU A 307 4.59 6.26 -11.99
C LEU A 307 3.10 6.04 -11.64
N ILE A 308 2.82 5.77 -10.37
CA ILE A 308 1.51 6.00 -9.76
C ILE A 308 1.62 7.35 -9.03
N PRO A 309 0.97 8.42 -9.51
CA PRO A 309 1.27 9.78 -9.10
C PRO A 309 0.59 10.16 -7.77
N CYS A 310 0.99 9.49 -6.69
CA CYS A 310 0.48 9.74 -5.33
C CYS A 310 0.84 11.14 -4.78
N HIS A 311 1.79 11.84 -5.41
CA HIS A 311 2.12 13.24 -5.13
C HIS A 311 1.05 14.22 -5.64
N ARG A 312 0.19 13.83 -6.59
CA ARG A 312 -0.93 14.66 -7.07
C ARG A 312 -2.12 14.73 -6.13
N VAL A 313 -2.10 13.99 -5.01
CA VAL A 313 -3.19 14.01 -4.03
C VAL A 313 -2.90 14.96 -2.87
N VAL A 314 -3.74 15.97 -2.66
CA VAL A 314 -3.60 16.98 -1.61
C VAL A 314 -4.73 16.88 -0.58
N ARG A 315 -4.58 17.56 0.56
CA ARG A 315 -5.67 17.68 1.54
C ARG A 315 -6.73 18.66 1.03
N LYS A 316 -7.94 18.54 1.58
CA LYS A 316 -8.99 19.54 1.39
C LYS A 316 -8.46 20.90 1.88
N GLY A 317 -8.52 21.93 1.03
CA GLY A 317 -7.99 23.26 1.32
C GLY A 317 -6.60 23.55 0.74
N GLY A 318 -6.02 22.63 -0.03
CA GLY A 318 -4.78 22.89 -0.79
C GLY A 318 -3.48 22.56 -0.06
N ASP A 319 -3.51 22.21 1.22
CA ASP A 319 -2.32 21.73 1.92
C ASP A 319 -1.79 20.42 1.32
N LEU A 320 -0.47 20.33 1.10
CA LEU A 320 0.20 19.19 0.51
C LEU A 320 -0.07 17.90 1.31
N GLY A 321 -0.24 18.00 2.63
CA GLY A 321 -0.39 16.83 3.49
C GLY A 321 0.87 15.96 3.53
N GLY A 322 0.70 14.67 3.82
CA GLY A 322 1.83 13.74 3.95
C GLY A 322 2.29 13.17 2.60
N TYR A 323 3.58 12.87 2.50
CA TYR A 323 4.16 12.11 1.40
C TYR A 323 5.18 11.11 1.95
N ALA A 324 5.17 9.87 1.44
CA ALA A 324 6.00 8.78 1.97
C ALA A 324 7.51 9.08 1.90
N TYR A 325 7.91 9.94 0.95
CA TYR A 325 9.30 10.31 0.68
C TYR A 325 9.61 11.78 1.03
N GLY A 326 8.76 12.42 1.84
CA GLY A 326 8.97 13.81 2.30
C GLY A 326 8.27 14.87 1.45
N GLN A 327 7.93 15.99 2.06
CA GLN A 327 7.15 17.04 1.40
C GLN A 327 7.95 17.78 0.30
N ASP A 328 9.28 17.79 0.40
CA ASP A 328 10.12 18.50 -0.57
C ASP A 328 10.11 17.80 -1.93
N ILE A 329 10.24 16.47 -1.97
CA ILE A 329 10.08 15.69 -3.20
C ILE A 329 8.69 15.90 -3.81
N LYS A 330 7.64 15.88 -2.97
CA LYS A 330 6.26 16.10 -3.45
C LYS A 330 6.08 17.49 -4.08
N ARG A 331 6.60 18.54 -3.45
CA ARG A 331 6.51 19.91 -3.92
C ARG A 331 7.27 20.08 -5.25
N GLU A 332 8.46 19.51 -5.33
CA GLU A 332 9.28 19.57 -6.53
C GLU A 332 8.63 18.81 -7.71
N LEU A 333 8.05 17.63 -7.46
CA LEU A 333 7.30 16.89 -8.48
C LEU A 333 6.11 17.68 -9.00
N LEU A 334 5.32 18.31 -8.12
CA LEU A 334 4.20 19.17 -8.54
C LEU A 334 4.70 20.36 -9.37
N ARG A 335 5.75 21.05 -8.91
CA ARG A 335 6.36 22.17 -9.63
C ARG A 335 6.82 21.80 -11.05
N ARG A 336 7.36 20.59 -11.24
CA ARG A 336 7.79 20.10 -12.56
C ARG A 336 6.64 19.85 -13.53
N GLU A 337 5.45 19.61 -13.00
CA GLU A 337 4.24 19.35 -13.79
C GLU A 337 3.44 20.62 -14.11
N GLU A 338 3.66 21.74 -13.41
CA GLU A 338 2.96 23.04 -13.58
C GLU A 338 3.42 23.85 -14.82
N LYS A 339 3.73 23.20 -15.95
CA LYS A 339 4.19 23.90 -17.16
C LYS A 339 3.09 24.70 -17.86
#